data_AF-A0A1H1YHU4-F1
#
_entry.id   AF-A0A1H1YHU4-F1
#
_cell.length_a   1.000
_cell.length_b   1.000
_cell.length_c   1.000
_cell.angle_alpha   90.00
_cell.angle_beta   90.00
_cell.angle_gamma   90.00
#
_symmetry.space_group_name_H-M   'P 1'
#
loop_
_entity.id
_entity.type
_entity.pdbx_description
1 polymer ?
#
loop_
_entity_poly.entity_id
_entity_poly.type
_entity_poly.pdbx_seq_one_letter_code
_entity_poly.pdbx_strand_id
1 'polypeptide(L)'
;MQDAGPAGMRERDEGRPTAAVDERPPPELPPRTSFTTVLDGFFFVYAGVASVWLAWLLLTQSFEFGWFGILFFLVFWLVLAYLVLPRLHRILTTIYVPDYFIGRTRTSDGLLGDPVNLAFDGPEASLHAAMRAAGWTRADDVTLASGWRIVTSTLSRRSYDEAPVSPLFLFGRQQDFAYQQEVEGNPARRHHVRFWRTPDGWLLPGGRRVDWLAAGTFDRAVGFSLFTLQVTHKIDADIDIERDHIVATLTGAVPEVRIDVLRDFSTGYHSRNGGGDTIRTDGDLPVVNVTAVPGARVGSPREACQ
;
A
#
# COMPACT_ATOMS: atom_id res chain seq x y z
N MET A 1 90.00 5.06 33.83
CA MET A 1 88.80 4.99 34.70
C MET A 1 87.60 5.01 33.77
N GLN A 2 86.91 3.88 33.68
CA GLN A 2 85.78 3.63 32.77
C GLN A 2 84.54 4.39 33.25
N ASP A 3 83.73 4.91 32.33
CA ASP A 3 82.26 4.84 32.32
C ASP A 3 81.72 5.65 31.12
N ALA A 4 81.18 4.99 30.10
CA ALA A 4 79.77 4.58 29.96
C ALA A 4 78.94 5.71 29.33
N GLY A 5 78.74 5.62 28.01
CA GLY A 5 77.87 6.53 27.26
C GLY A 5 76.39 6.28 27.55
N PRO A 6 75.51 7.29 27.48
CA PRO A 6 74.10 7.06 27.73
C PRO A 6 73.42 6.54 26.46
N ALA A 7 72.84 5.36 26.63
CA ALA A 7 71.82 4.76 25.79
C ALA A 7 70.54 5.61 25.81
N GLY A 8 69.80 5.54 24.70
CA GLY A 8 68.63 6.37 24.44
C GLY A 8 67.46 6.15 25.41
N MET A 9 66.69 7.22 25.58
CA MET A 9 65.32 7.16 26.07
C MET A 9 64.43 7.77 24.98
N ARG A 10 63.83 6.88 24.17
CA ARG A 10 62.70 7.23 23.31
C ARG A 10 61.52 7.48 24.24
N GLU A 11 60.98 8.70 24.24
CA GLU A 11 59.68 8.99 24.84
C GLU A 11 58.65 8.04 24.25
N ARG A 12 57.94 7.34 25.14
CA ARG A 12 56.77 6.55 24.79
C ARG A 12 55.68 7.54 24.38
N ASP A 13 55.19 7.39 23.16
CA ASP A 13 53.95 7.99 22.70
C ASP A 13 52.80 7.34 23.49
N GLU A 14 52.48 7.90 24.66
CA GLU A 14 51.29 7.53 25.42
C GLU A 14 50.09 8.07 24.65
N GLY A 15 49.47 7.15 23.91
CA GLY A 15 48.27 7.39 23.12
C GLY A 15 47.22 8.18 23.91
N ARG A 16 46.92 9.37 23.39
CA ARG A 16 45.74 10.15 23.78
C ARG A 16 44.51 9.24 23.64
N PRO A 17 43.73 8.97 24.71
CA PRO A 17 42.50 8.22 24.57
C PRO A 17 41.54 9.04 23.70
N THR A 18 41.29 8.57 22.48
CA THR A 18 40.16 9.04 21.68
C THR A 18 38.90 8.73 22.47
N ALA A 19 38.24 9.77 22.98
CA ALA A 19 36.93 9.65 23.60
C ALA A 19 36.02 8.92 22.62
N ALA A 20 35.63 7.69 22.97
CA ALA A 20 34.58 6.98 22.26
C ALA A 20 33.33 7.87 22.32
N VAL A 21 32.89 8.35 21.17
CA VAL A 21 31.61 9.04 21.03
C VAL A 21 30.56 8.00 21.38
N ASP A 22 29.91 8.22 22.52
CA ASP A 22 28.78 7.43 22.99
C ASP A 22 27.60 7.68 22.04
N GLU A 23 27.52 6.88 20.97
CA GLU A 23 26.40 6.85 20.02
C GLU A 23 25.16 6.18 20.62
N ARG A 24 24.72 6.66 21.79
CA ARG A 24 23.37 6.34 22.24
C ARG A 24 22.38 7.05 21.33
N PRO A 25 21.43 6.33 20.68
CA PRO A 25 20.40 6.98 19.88
C PRO A 25 19.66 8.00 20.76
N PRO A 26 19.32 9.18 20.22
CA PRO A 26 18.63 10.20 20.99
C PRO A 26 17.33 9.60 21.57
N PRO A 27 16.94 9.97 22.80
CA PRO A 27 15.71 9.47 23.39
C PRO A 27 14.54 9.80 22.47
N GLU A 28 13.76 8.79 22.08
CA GLU A 28 12.54 8.97 21.31
C GLU A 28 11.65 9.97 22.05
N LEU A 29 11.40 11.12 21.42
CA LEU A 29 10.50 12.12 21.97
C LEU A 29 9.12 11.47 22.09
N PRO A 30 8.45 11.52 23.26
CA PRO A 30 7.12 10.96 23.40
C PRO A 30 6.21 11.62 22.37
N PRO A 31 5.31 10.86 21.71
CA PRO A 31 4.44 11.42 20.68
C PRO A 31 3.62 12.52 21.33
N ARG A 32 3.90 13.77 20.95
CA ARG A 32 3.05 14.90 21.29
C ARG A 32 1.75 14.67 20.56
N THR A 33 0.75 14.13 21.26
CA THR A 33 -0.63 14.14 20.78
C THR A 33 -0.98 15.60 20.53
N SER A 34 -0.91 16.02 19.28
CA SER A 34 -1.26 17.38 18.92
C SER A 34 -2.74 17.56 19.23
N PHE A 35 -3.11 18.76 19.66
CA PHE A 35 -4.51 19.11 19.93
C PHE A 35 -5.41 18.76 18.72
N THR A 36 -4.87 18.85 17.50
CA THR A 36 -5.54 18.44 16.27
C THR A 36 -5.82 16.94 16.23
N THR A 37 -4.89 16.05 16.63
CA THR A 37 -5.15 14.60 16.70
C THR A 37 -6.26 14.26 17.69
N VAL A 38 -6.32 14.95 18.83
CA VAL A 38 -7.39 14.74 19.82
C VAL A 38 -8.74 15.22 19.27
N LEU A 39 -8.75 16.39 18.62
CA LEU A 39 -9.94 16.97 18.00
C LEU A 39 -10.45 16.09 16.84
N ASP A 40 -9.56 15.59 16.00
CA ASP A 40 -9.86 14.66 14.92
C ASP A 40 -10.46 13.36 15.48
N GLY A 41 -9.88 12.83 16.56
CA GLY A 41 -10.42 11.68 17.27
C GLY A 41 -11.84 11.92 17.81
N PHE A 42 -12.09 13.09 18.42
CA PHE A 42 -13.42 13.46 18.90
C PHE A 42 -14.44 13.55 17.75
N PHE A 43 -14.15 14.30 16.69
CA PHE A 43 -15.06 14.45 15.55
C PHE A 43 -15.30 13.12 14.85
N PHE A 44 -14.29 12.26 14.79
CA PHE A 44 -14.41 10.91 14.25
C PHE A 44 -15.42 10.07 15.05
N VAL A 45 -15.29 10.03 16.38
CA VAL A 45 -16.23 9.32 17.26
C VAL A 45 -17.64 9.91 17.18
N TYR A 46 -17.76 11.24 17.27
CA TYR A 46 -19.04 11.95 17.18
C TYR A 46 -19.75 11.67 15.85
N ALA A 47 -19.05 11.78 14.73
CA ALA A 47 -19.61 11.50 13.41
C ALA A 47 -20.07 10.04 13.29
N GLY A 48 -19.34 9.10 13.91
CA GLY A 48 -19.76 7.70 14.01
C GLY A 48 -21.09 7.55 14.73
N VAL A 49 -21.21 8.09 15.95
CA VAL A 49 -22.44 8.04 16.76
C VAL A 49 -23.61 8.73 16.05
N ALA A 50 -23.39 9.93 15.48
CA ALA A 50 -24.41 10.68 14.76
C ALA A 50 -24.92 9.93 13.53
N SER A 51 -24.05 9.21 12.82
CA SER A 51 -24.44 8.40 11.66
C SER A 51 -25.31 7.22 12.10
N VAL A 52 -24.95 6.51 13.18
CA VAL A 52 -25.75 5.41 13.74
C VAL A 52 -27.14 5.91 14.15
N TRP A 53 -27.20 7.05 14.82
CA TRP A 53 -28.46 7.68 15.23
C TRP A 53 -29.34 8.05 14.03
N LEU A 54 -28.76 8.65 12.99
CA LEU A 54 -29.47 8.99 11.75
C LEU A 54 -30.05 7.75 11.08
N ALA A 55 -29.27 6.67 10.98
CA ALA A 55 -29.75 5.41 10.42
C ALA A 55 -30.92 4.85 11.23
N TRP A 56 -30.86 4.87 12.56
CA TRP A 56 -31.96 4.43 13.42
C TRP A 56 -33.25 5.25 13.20
N LEU A 57 -33.14 6.57 13.09
CA LEU A 57 -34.29 7.43 12.77
C LEU A 57 -34.90 7.07 11.41
N LEU A 58 -34.07 6.90 10.38
CA LEU A 58 -34.56 6.54 9.04
C LEU A 58 -35.25 5.16 9.04
N LEU A 59 -34.71 4.18 9.77
CA LEU A 59 -35.31 2.85 9.90
C LEU A 59 -36.68 2.92 10.56
N THR A 60 -36.77 3.57 11.73
CA THR A 60 -38.02 3.64 12.50
C THR A 60 -39.13 4.41 11.77
N GLN A 61 -38.77 5.47 11.05
CA GLN A 61 -39.72 6.27 10.26
C GLN A 61 -40.14 5.59 8.94
N SER A 62 -39.34 4.63 8.42
CA SER A 62 -39.64 3.97 7.15
C SER A 62 -40.91 3.10 7.16
N PHE A 63 -41.37 2.67 8.35
CA PHE A 63 -42.53 1.77 8.50
C PHE A 63 -43.89 2.47 8.44
N GLU A 64 -43.95 3.81 8.47
CA GLU A 64 -45.22 4.57 8.45
C GLU A 64 -45.65 5.04 7.05
N PHE A 65 -44.77 4.95 6.06
CA PHE A 65 -44.98 5.55 4.74
C PHE A 65 -45.04 4.47 3.65
N GLY A 66 -46.17 4.32 2.94
CA GLY A 66 -46.40 3.32 1.88
C GLY A 66 -45.32 3.25 0.78
N TRP A 67 -45.57 3.77 -0.43
CA TRP A 67 -44.55 3.75 -1.51
C TRP A 67 -43.31 4.62 -1.21
N PHE A 68 -43.47 5.67 -0.38
CA PHE A 68 -42.35 6.47 0.12
C PHE A 68 -41.43 5.67 1.05
N GLY A 69 -41.90 4.58 1.66
CA GLY A 69 -41.08 3.67 2.47
C GLY A 69 -39.95 3.01 1.66
N ILE A 70 -40.15 2.78 0.35
CA ILE A 70 -39.07 2.28 -0.53
C ILE A 70 -37.97 3.34 -0.68
N LEU A 71 -38.33 4.60 -0.89
CA LEU A 71 -37.36 5.69 -0.97
C LEU A 71 -36.61 5.85 0.36
N PHE A 72 -37.33 5.83 1.49
CA PHE A 72 -36.72 5.87 2.82
C PHE A 72 -35.80 4.67 3.07
N PHE A 73 -36.19 3.47 2.66
CA PHE A 73 -35.36 2.27 2.75
C PHE A 73 -34.08 2.41 1.92
N LEU A 74 -34.16 2.94 0.70
CA LEU A 74 -32.99 3.20 -0.15
C LEU A 74 -32.06 4.24 0.49
N VAL A 75 -32.61 5.34 1.02
CA VAL A 75 -31.83 6.38 1.72
C VAL A 75 -31.20 5.81 2.99
N PHE A 76 -31.95 5.03 3.77
CA PHE A 76 -31.46 4.33 4.94
C PHE A 76 -30.30 3.39 4.58
N TRP A 77 -30.47 2.56 3.56
CA TRP A 77 -29.43 1.66 3.08
C TRP A 77 -28.17 2.42 2.65
N LEU A 78 -28.31 3.53 1.91
CA LEU A 78 -27.19 4.39 1.52
C LEU A 78 -26.45 4.95 2.75
N VAL A 79 -27.19 5.51 3.72
CA VAL A 79 -26.59 6.05 4.96
C VAL A 79 -25.89 4.93 5.75
N LEU A 80 -26.55 3.79 5.93
CA LEU A 80 -26.02 2.67 6.69
C LEU A 80 -24.75 2.10 6.04
N ALA A 81 -24.80 1.75 4.76
CA ALA A 81 -23.72 1.07 4.04
C ALA A 81 -22.52 1.98 3.70
N TYR A 82 -22.74 3.27 3.48
CA TYR A 82 -21.69 4.19 3.01
C TYR A 82 -21.26 5.22 4.06
N LEU A 83 -21.98 5.40 5.17
CA LEU A 83 -21.59 6.33 6.24
C LEU A 83 -21.40 5.66 7.59
N VAL A 84 -22.32 4.79 8.01
CA VAL A 84 -22.32 4.21 9.36
C VAL A 84 -21.32 3.06 9.47
N LEU A 85 -21.50 2.03 8.64
CA LEU A 85 -20.70 0.80 8.67
C LEU A 85 -19.20 1.08 8.47
N PRO A 86 -18.77 1.90 7.47
CA PRO A 86 -17.35 2.22 7.29
C PRO A 86 -16.73 2.90 8.51
N ARG A 87 -17.45 3.84 9.14
CA ARG A 87 -16.97 4.53 10.35
C ARG A 87 -16.84 3.58 11.54
N LEU A 88 -17.83 2.72 11.74
CA LEU A 88 -17.79 1.73 12.81
C LEU A 88 -16.63 0.76 12.61
N HIS A 89 -16.44 0.25 11.39
CA HIS A 89 -15.28 -0.59 11.07
C HIS A 89 -13.97 0.13 11.35
N ARG A 90 -13.82 1.39 10.96
CA ARG A 90 -12.60 2.16 11.21
C ARG A 90 -12.28 2.37 12.70
N ILE A 91 -13.30 2.58 13.54
CA ILE A 91 -13.12 2.62 15.00
C ILE A 91 -12.61 1.27 15.50
N LEU A 92 -13.26 0.18 15.08
CA LEU A 92 -12.91 -1.16 15.54
C LEU A 92 -11.51 -1.57 15.05
N THR A 93 -11.17 -1.35 13.77
CA THR A 93 -9.89 -1.74 13.18
C THR A 93 -8.71 -1.05 13.85
N THR A 94 -8.88 0.18 14.32
CA THR A 94 -7.84 0.88 15.10
C THR A 94 -7.48 0.13 16.40
N ILE A 95 -8.40 -0.66 16.94
CA ILE A 95 -8.20 -1.44 18.17
C ILE A 95 -7.59 -2.81 17.86
N TYR A 96 -8.06 -3.49 16.80
CA TYR A 96 -7.69 -4.89 16.56
C TYR A 96 -6.68 -5.12 15.42
N VAL A 97 -6.43 -4.14 14.55
CA VAL A 97 -5.52 -4.29 13.40
C VAL A 97 -4.15 -3.65 13.68
N PRO A 98 -3.12 -4.46 13.99
CA PRO A 98 -1.75 -4.19 13.54
C PRO A 98 -0.98 -2.89 13.86
N ASP A 99 -1.15 -1.80 13.16
CA ASP A 99 -0.09 -0.82 12.75
C ASP A 99 1.32 -1.30 12.27
N TYR A 100 1.83 -2.48 12.63
CA TYR A 100 3.05 -3.04 12.06
C TYR A 100 2.82 -3.83 10.75
N PHE A 101 3.91 -4.06 10.01
CA PHE A 101 3.88 -4.76 8.72
C PHE A 101 3.65 -6.27 8.90
N ILE A 102 2.65 -6.81 8.21
CA ILE A 102 2.28 -8.24 8.25
C ILE A 102 2.13 -8.86 6.86
N GLY A 103 2.77 -8.28 5.83
CA GLY A 103 2.60 -8.76 4.45
C GLY A 103 1.22 -8.48 3.84
N ARG A 104 0.43 -7.59 4.46
CA ARG A 104 -0.90 -7.15 3.99
C ARG A 104 -0.96 -5.64 3.95
N THR A 105 -1.58 -5.11 2.90
CA THR A 105 -1.98 -3.70 2.85
C THR A 105 -3.21 -3.46 3.72
N ARG A 106 -3.65 -2.21 3.85
CA ARG A 106 -4.90 -1.83 4.53
C ARG A 106 -5.80 -0.99 3.68
N THR A 107 -7.11 -1.14 3.87
CA THR A 107 -8.10 -0.22 3.28
C THR A 107 -8.17 1.08 4.08
N SER A 108 -8.87 2.08 3.55
CA SER A 108 -9.16 3.35 4.26
C SER A 108 -9.93 3.15 5.57
N ASP A 109 -10.66 2.04 5.69
CA ASP A 109 -11.41 1.67 6.90
C ASP A 109 -10.56 0.84 7.88
N GLY A 110 -9.27 0.66 7.59
CA GLY A 110 -8.31 -0.06 8.43
C GLY A 110 -8.39 -1.59 8.34
N LEU A 111 -9.24 -2.14 7.47
CA LEU A 111 -9.32 -3.58 7.23
C LEU A 111 -8.08 -4.09 6.49
N LEU A 112 -7.76 -5.36 6.65
CA LEU A 112 -6.68 -5.99 5.87
C LEU A 112 -7.05 -6.01 4.39
N GLY A 113 -6.33 -5.23 3.59
CA GLY A 113 -6.44 -5.16 2.14
C GLY A 113 -5.68 -6.32 1.48
N ASP A 114 -5.20 -6.10 0.27
CA ASP A 114 -4.55 -7.12 -0.56
C ASP A 114 -3.19 -7.58 0.00
N PRO A 115 -2.75 -8.81 -0.32
CA PRO A 115 -1.40 -9.29 -0.02
C PRO A 115 -0.33 -8.44 -0.67
N VAL A 116 0.76 -8.19 0.06
CA VAL A 116 2.02 -7.80 -0.55
C VAL A 116 2.66 -9.06 -1.11
N ASN A 117 2.59 -9.24 -2.42
CA ASN A 117 2.98 -10.47 -3.13
C ASN A 117 4.15 -10.27 -4.10
N LEU A 118 4.68 -9.05 -4.21
CA LEU A 118 5.84 -8.72 -5.02
C LEU A 118 6.74 -7.71 -4.30
N ALA A 119 8.02 -7.74 -4.61
CA ALA A 119 8.96 -6.67 -4.26
C ALA A 119 9.82 -6.30 -5.46
N PHE A 120 10.40 -5.11 -5.45
CA PHE A 120 11.27 -4.64 -6.53
C PHE A 120 12.54 -4.01 -5.99
N ASP A 121 13.64 -4.25 -6.70
CA ASP A 121 14.96 -3.66 -6.46
C ASP A 121 15.35 -2.78 -7.65
N GLY A 122 15.60 -1.50 -7.39
CA GLY A 122 15.98 -0.51 -8.40
C GLY A 122 15.29 0.84 -8.25
N PRO A 123 15.75 1.85 -9.03
CA PRO A 123 15.19 3.18 -8.99
C PRO A 123 13.79 3.24 -9.61
N GLU A 124 12.99 4.20 -9.14
CA GLU A 124 11.61 4.44 -9.64
C GLU A 124 11.54 4.55 -11.17
N ALA A 125 12.50 5.25 -11.77
CA ALA A 125 12.56 5.46 -13.21
C ALA A 125 12.70 4.14 -13.99
N SER A 126 13.51 3.20 -13.49
CA SER A 126 13.70 1.87 -14.08
C SER A 126 12.46 1.01 -13.91
N LEU A 127 11.80 1.08 -12.75
CA LEU A 127 10.53 0.41 -12.50
C LEU A 127 9.46 0.89 -13.48
N HIS A 128 9.31 2.21 -13.65
CA HIS A 128 8.38 2.79 -14.61
C HIS A 128 8.70 2.38 -16.06
N ALA A 129 9.99 2.35 -16.43
CA ALA A 129 10.41 1.91 -17.75
C ALA A 129 10.06 0.44 -18.00
N ALA A 130 10.31 -0.43 -17.01
CA ALA A 130 9.99 -1.85 -17.09
C ALA A 130 8.48 -2.10 -17.23
N MET A 131 7.65 -1.45 -16.39
CA MET A 131 6.20 -1.59 -16.44
C MET A 131 5.63 -1.14 -17.80
N ARG A 132 6.09 -0.01 -18.33
CA ARG A 132 5.65 0.47 -19.67
C ARG A 132 6.08 -0.48 -20.78
N ALA A 133 7.32 -0.99 -20.75
CA ALA A 133 7.80 -1.95 -21.72
C ALA A 133 6.99 -3.26 -21.70
N ALA A 134 6.54 -3.67 -20.51
CA ALA A 134 5.67 -4.82 -20.30
C ALA A 134 4.19 -4.57 -20.64
N GLY A 135 3.85 -3.42 -21.24
CA GLY A 135 2.48 -3.13 -21.70
C GLY A 135 1.50 -2.79 -20.57
N TRP A 136 2.00 -2.33 -19.43
CA TRP A 136 1.16 -1.84 -18.34
C TRP A 136 0.93 -0.33 -18.44
N THR A 137 -0.31 0.08 -18.22
CA THR A 137 -0.74 1.48 -18.23
C THR A 137 -0.78 2.02 -16.81
N ARG A 138 -0.19 3.19 -16.57
CA ARG A 138 -0.25 3.82 -15.24
C ARG A 138 -1.69 4.28 -14.97
N ALA A 139 -2.22 3.95 -13.79
CA ALA A 139 -3.52 4.45 -13.36
C ALA A 139 -3.42 5.92 -12.95
N ASP A 140 -4.49 6.67 -13.16
CA ASP A 140 -4.61 8.04 -12.67
C ASP A 140 -4.59 8.10 -11.15
N ASP A 141 -4.10 9.23 -10.64
CA ASP A 141 -4.28 9.58 -9.24
C ASP A 141 -5.76 9.91 -8.95
N VAL A 142 -6.19 9.64 -7.72
CA VAL A 142 -7.53 10.00 -7.23
C VAL A 142 -7.61 11.53 -7.11
N THR A 143 -8.27 12.18 -8.05
CA THR A 143 -8.46 13.64 -8.12
C THR A 143 -9.92 13.95 -8.45
N LEU A 144 -10.36 15.20 -8.23
CA LEU A 144 -11.70 15.63 -8.66
C LEU A 144 -11.88 15.47 -10.18
N ALA A 145 -10.81 15.66 -10.95
CA ALA A 145 -10.81 15.48 -12.40
C ALA A 145 -10.98 14.02 -12.80
N SER A 146 -10.24 13.09 -12.17
CA SER A 146 -10.41 11.66 -12.44
C SER A 146 -11.78 11.16 -11.97
N GLY A 147 -12.31 11.69 -10.86
CA GLY A 147 -13.68 11.44 -10.40
C GLY A 147 -14.75 11.89 -11.41
N TRP A 148 -14.63 13.08 -11.99
CA TRP A 148 -15.52 13.53 -13.06
C TRP A 148 -15.38 12.70 -14.34
N ARG A 149 -14.17 12.24 -14.65
CA ARG A 149 -13.90 11.35 -15.78
C ARG A 149 -14.57 9.99 -15.61
N ILE A 150 -14.60 9.43 -14.39
CA ILE A 150 -15.39 8.22 -14.06
C ILE A 150 -16.87 8.45 -14.36
N VAL A 151 -17.46 9.53 -13.83
CA VAL A 151 -18.90 9.81 -14.00
C VAL A 151 -19.26 9.92 -15.49
N THR A 152 -18.46 10.67 -16.25
CA THR A 152 -18.69 10.87 -17.68
C THR A 152 -18.44 9.63 -18.51
N SER A 153 -17.42 8.81 -18.21
CA SER A 153 -17.16 7.55 -18.91
C SER A 153 -18.25 6.50 -18.66
N THR A 154 -18.74 6.39 -17.42
CA THR A 154 -19.85 5.50 -17.06
C THR A 154 -21.13 5.89 -17.79
N LEU A 155 -21.48 7.19 -17.81
CA LEU A 155 -22.68 7.67 -18.52
C LEU A 155 -22.57 7.51 -20.04
N SER A 156 -21.36 7.65 -20.60
CA SER A 156 -21.10 7.51 -22.03
C SER A 156 -20.79 6.07 -22.49
N ARG A 157 -20.76 5.10 -21.55
CA ARG A 157 -20.42 3.68 -21.78
C ARG A 157 -19.07 3.48 -22.49
N ARG A 158 -18.10 4.37 -22.23
CA ARG A 158 -16.73 4.24 -22.76
C ARG A 158 -15.84 3.54 -21.72
N SER A 159 -14.91 2.70 -22.18
CA SER A 159 -13.88 2.14 -21.29
C SER A 159 -13.02 3.28 -20.73
N TYR A 160 -12.70 3.20 -19.45
CA TYR A 160 -11.85 4.17 -18.78
C TYR A 160 -10.63 3.45 -18.23
N ASP A 161 -9.62 3.30 -19.07
CA ASP A 161 -8.52 2.33 -18.84
C ASP A 161 -7.43 2.88 -17.92
N GLU A 162 -7.57 4.14 -17.51
CA GLU A 162 -6.73 4.82 -16.51
C GLU A 162 -7.47 5.02 -15.17
N ALA A 163 -8.67 4.45 -14.99
CA ALA A 163 -9.50 4.70 -13.81
C ALA A 163 -8.72 4.52 -12.48
N PRO A 164 -8.84 5.47 -11.54
CA PRO A 164 -8.09 5.42 -10.30
C PRO A 164 -8.55 4.23 -9.45
N VAL A 165 -7.57 3.56 -8.83
CA VAL A 165 -7.83 2.44 -7.94
C VAL A 165 -8.12 2.93 -6.52
N SER A 166 -8.97 2.19 -5.79
CA SER A 166 -9.21 2.47 -4.37
C SER A 166 -7.88 2.51 -3.59
N PRO A 167 -7.72 3.47 -2.66
CA PRO A 167 -6.48 3.65 -1.93
C PRO A 167 -6.23 2.44 -1.02
N LEU A 168 -5.01 1.93 -1.08
CA LEU A 168 -4.50 0.95 -0.14
C LEU A 168 -3.28 1.55 0.58
N PHE A 169 -3.15 1.18 1.84
CA PHE A 169 -2.18 1.76 2.74
C PHE A 169 -1.14 0.72 3.14
N LEU A 170 0.12 1.13 3.09
CA LEU A 170 1.26 0.41 3.61
C LEU A 170 2.19 1.43 4.28
N PHE A 171 2.79 1.08 5.42
CA PHE A 171 3.61 2.02 6.20
C PHE A 171 2.88 3.33 6.59
N GLY A 172 1.56 3.24 6.82
CA GLY A 172 0.73 4.40 7.15
C GLY A 172 0.51 5.38 6.01
N ARG A 173 0.91 5.05 4.77
CA ARG A 173 0.74 5.91 3.60
C ARG A 173 0.06 5.21 2.43
N GLN A 174 -0.60 6.00 1.61
CA GLN A 174 -1.21 5.54 0.35
C GLN A 174 -0.12 5.05 -0.62
N GLN A 175 -0.49 4.18 -1.57
CA GLN A 175 0.39 3.77 -2.66
C GLN A 175 0.98 4.97 -3.41
N ASP A 176 2.24 4.86 -3.84
CA ASP A 176 2.91 5.92 -4.60
C ASP A 176 2.41 5.96 -6.06
N PHE A 177 2.14 4.79 -6.64
CA PHE A 177 1.54 4.65 -7.96
C PHE A 177 0.90 3.27 -8.15
N ALA A 178 0.05 3.17 -9.16
CA ALA A 178 -0.57 1.92 -9.58
C ALA A 178 -0.51 1.77 -11.10
N TYR A 179 -0.49 0.53 -11.55
CA TYR A 179 -0.53 0.14 -12.95
C TYR A 179 -1.68 -0.81 -13.19
N GLN A 180 -2.24 -0.77 -14.39
CA GLN A 180 -3.30 -1.66 -14.84
C GLN A 180 -3.08 -2.15 -16.26
N GLN A 181 -3.63 -3.32 -16.54
CA GLN A 181 -3.66 -3.91 -17.86
C GLN A 181 -5.06 -4.51 -18.08
N GLU A 182 -5.75 -4.03 -19.11
CA GLU A 182 -7.10 -4.49 -19.44
C GLU A 182 -7.08 -5.83 -20.19
N VAL A 183 -8.04 -6.69 -19.88
CA VAL A 183 -8.22 -7.97 -20.58
C VAL A 183 -9.28 -7.82 -21.67
N GLU A 184 -8.88 -8.02 -22.93
CA GLU A 184 -9.78 -8.22 -24.08
C GLU A 184 -10.84 -7.11 -24.27
N GLY A 185 -10.55 -5.86 -23.88
CA GLY A 185 -11.49 -4.74 -23.98
C GLY A 185 -12.69 -4.82 -23.01
N ASN A 186 -12.57 -5.63 -21.96
CA ASN A 186 -13.56 -5.71 -20.90
C ASN A 186 -13.12 -4.89 -19.67
N PRO A 187 -13.75 -3.74 -19.40
CA PRO A 187 -13.36 -2.89 -18.27
C PRO A 187 -13.65 -3.53 -16.90
N ALA A 188 -14.48 -4.57 -16.83
CA ALA A 188 -14.76 -5.30 -15.59
C ALA A 188 -13.68 -6.34 -15.24
N ARG A 189 -12.72 -6.59 -16.15
CA ARG A 189 -11.62 -7.54 -15.96
C ARG A 189 -10.28 -6.89 -16.19
N ARG A 190 -9.54 -6.67 -15.09
CA ARG A 190 -8.32 -5.87 -15.12
C ARG A 190 -7.28 -6.46 -14.18
N HIS A 191 -6.09 -6.63 -14.72
CA HIS A 191 -4.87 -6.84 -13.94
C HIS A 191 -4.48 -5.51 -13.32
N HIS A 192 -4.09 -5.51 -12.05
CA HIS A 192 -3.63 -4.29 -11.41
C HIS A 192 -2.55 -4.56 -10.38
N VAL A 193 -1.60 -3.64 -10.28
CA VAL A 193 -0.51 -3.71 -9.31
C VAL A 193 -0.25 -2.34 -8.72
N ARG A 194 -0.18 -2.28 -7.39
CA ARG A 194 0.09 -1.05 -6.62
C ARG A 194 1.49 -1.13 -6.01
N PHE A 195 2.16 0.01 -5.88
CA PHE A 195 3.54 0.09 -5.40
C PHE A 195 3.70 1.04 -4.23
N TRP A 196 4.58 0.67 -3.30
CA TRP A 196 5.00 1.46 -2.16
C TRP A 196 6.52 1.44 -2.04
N ARG A 197 7.18 2.60 -2.08
CA ARG A 197 8.59 2.77 -1.70
C ARG A 197 8.81 2.30 -0.26
N THR A 198 9.77 1.43 0.00
CA THR A 198 10.10 1.09 1.39
C THR A 198 10.75 2.28 2.09
N PRO A 199 10.46 2.53 3.39
CA PRO A 199 11.18 3.54 4.15
C PRO A 199 12.69 3.27 4.19
N ASP A 200 13.49 4.33 4.26
CA ASP A 200 14.94 4.21 4.33
C ASP A 200 15.36 3.38 5.55
N GLY A 201 16.30 2.46 5.34
CA GLY A 201 16.78 1.59 6.42
C GLY A 201 15.80 0.49 6.84
N TRP A 202 14.57 0.44 6.31
CA TRP A 202 13.59 -0.60 6.63
C TRP A 202 14.01 -1.97 6.07
N LEU A 203 13.63 -3.04 6.78
CA LEU A 203 13.94 -4.43 6.44
C LEU A 203 12.65 -5.24 6.37
N LEU A 204 12.56 -6.14 5.39
CA LEU A 204 11.56 -7.19 5.39
C LEU A 204 11.74 -8.09 6.62
N PRO A 205 10.66 -8.77 7.08
CA PRO A 205 10.81 -9.98 7.90
C PRO A 205 11.89 -10.90 7.29
N GLY A 206 12.85 -11.32 8.11
CA GLY A 206 14.03 -12.07 7.65
C GLY A 206 15.25 -11.21 7.26
N GLY A 207 15.15 -9.88 7.29
CA GLY A 207 16.29 -8.97 7.21
C GLY A 207 16.74 -8.55 5.81
N ARG A 208 16.03 -8.93 4.74
CA ARG A 208 16.33 -8.50 3.36
C ARG A 208 15.87 -7.06 3.14
N ARG A 209 16.70 -6.26 2.46
CA ARG A 209 16.32 -4.95 1.93
C ARG A 209 15.67 -5.12 0.57
N VAL A 210 14.62 -4.35 0.33
CA VAL A 210 14.03 -4.15 -0.99
C VAL A 210 13.74 -2.66 -1.15
N ASP A 211 13.68 -2.18 -2.38
CA ASP A 211 13.42 -0.77 -2.68
C ASP A 211 11.91 -0.44 -2.72
N TRP A 212 11.10 -1.41 -3.17
CA TRP A 212 9.65 -1.27 -3.30
C TRP A 212 8.94 -2.55 -2.88
N LEU A 213 7.74 -2.38 -2.34
CA LEU A 213 6.76 -3.44 -2.15
C LEU A 213 5.58 -3.22 -3.08
N ALA A 214 4.99 -4.32 -3.52
CA ALA A 214 3.86 -4.28 -4.42
C ALA A 214 2.78 -5.31 -4.08
N ALA A 215 1.56 -4.95 -4.44
CA ALA A 215 0.37 -5.80 -4.31
C ALA A 215 -0.28 -5.89 -5.69
N GLY A 216 -0.12 -7.05 -6.33
CA GLY A 216 -0.75 -7.42 -7.60
C GLY A 216 -2.03 -8.21 -7.38
N THR A 217 -3.12 -7.80 -8.01
CA THR A 217 -4.45 -8.42 -7.87
C THR A 217 -5.21 -8.37 -9.20
N PHE A 218 -6.03 -9.39 -9.47
CA PHE A 218 -6.85 -9.47 -10.68
C PHE A 218 -8.31 -9.22 -10.34
N ASP A 219 -8.92 -8.19 -10.95
CA ASP A 219 -10.37 -7.98 -10.85
C ASP A 219 -11.09 -8.86 -11.86
N ARG A 220 -12.00 -9.72 -11.39
CA ARG A 220 -12.75 -10.67 -12.24
C ARG A 220 -14.13 -10.18 -12.66
N ALA A 221 -14.75 -9.32 -11.85
CA ALA A 221 -16.09 -8.77 -12.09
C ALA A 221 -16.38 -7.55 -11.20
N VAL A 222 -17.43 -6.79 -11.51
CA VAL A 222 -18.07 -5.86 -10.57
C VAL A 222 -19.25 -6.56 -9.92
N GLY A 223 -19.42 -6.42 -8.60
CA GLY A 223 -20.50 -7.07 -7.87
C GLY A 223 -20.86 -6.38 -6.56
N PHE A 224 -21.96 -6.83 -5.97
CA PHE A 224 -22.38 -6.40 -4.63
C PHE A 224 -21.64 -7.22 -3.57
N SER A 225 -20.97 -6.56 -2.63
CA SER A 225 -20.40 -7.22 -1.46
C SER A 225 -21.44 -7.30 -0.35
N LEU A 226 -21.85 -8.52 0.01
CA LEU A 226 -22.71 -8.75 1.18
C LEU A 226 -22.03 -8.39 2.51
N PHE A 227 -20.69 -8.26 2.51
CA PHE A 227 -19.92 -7.94 3.70
C PHE A 227 -19.94 -6.45 4.03
N THR A 228 -19.80 -5.60 3.01
CA THR A 228 -19.80 -4.13 3.16
C THR A 228 -21.13 -3.51 2.78
N LEU A 229 -22.05 -4.27 2.16
CA LEU A 229 -23.28 -3.80 1.52
C LEU A 229 -23.00 -2.76 0.41
N GLN A 230 -21.81 -2.79 -0.20
CA GLN A 230 -21.39 -1.86 -1.24
C GLN A 230 -21.18 -2.58 -2.57
N VAL A 231 -21.29 -1.83 -3.66
CA VAL A 231 -20.86 -2.30 -4.99
C VAL A 231 -19.35 -2.12 -5.11
N THR A 232 -18.64 -3.22 -5.37
CA THR A 232 -17.17 -3.27 -5.46
C THR A 232 -16.73 -4.19 -6.60
N HIS A 233 -15.49 -4.02 -7.05
CA HIS A 233 -14.84 -5.05 -7.84
C HIS A 233 -14.63 -6.30 -6.98
N LYS A 234 -14.74 -7.45 -7.64
CA LYS A 234 -14.47 -8.78 -7.11
C LYS A 234 -13.07 -9.15 -7.55
N ILE A 235 -12.19 -9.36 -6.57
CA ILE A 235 -10.84 -9.84 -6.80
C ILE A 235 -10.86 -11.35 -6.95
N ASP A 236 -10.04 -11.88 -7.85
CA ASP A 236 -9.84 -13.32 -7.99
C ASP A 236 -9.16 -13.91 -6.76
N ALA A 237 -9.49 -15.16 -6.44
CA ALA A 237 -9.00 -15.78 -5.22
C ALA A 237 -7.54 -16.20 -5.31
N ASP A 238 -7.07 -16.60 -6.48
CA ASP A 238 -5.70 -17.10 -6.66
C ASP A 238 -4.74 -15.95 -6.98
N ILE A 239 -4.28 -15.27 -5.93
CA ILE A 239 -3.42 -14.08 -6.04
C ILE A 239 -2.04 -14.40 -6.65
N ASP A 240 -1.59 -15.64 -6.50
CA ASP A 240 -0.33 -16.10 -7.08
C ASP A 240 -0.38 -16.15 -8.62
N ILE A 241 -1.56 -16.41 -9.21
CA ILE A 241 -1.72 -16.39 -10.68
C ILE A 241 -1.45 -14.98 -11.20
N GLU A 242 -1.96 -13.96 -10.51
CA GLU A 242 -1.72 -12.57 -10.88
C GLU A 242 -0.27 -12.15 -10.66
N ARG A 243 0.31 -12.54 -9.52
CA ARG A 243 1.73 -12.32 -9.22
C ARG A 243 2.61 -12.87 -10.34
N ASP A 244 2.34 -14.10 -10.75
CA ASP A 244 3.13 -14.81 -11.76
C ASP A 244 2.89 -14.20 -13.16
N HIS A 245 1.68 -13.70 -13.45
CA HIS A 245 1.39 -12.92 -14.66
C HIS A 245 2.21 -11.62 -14.73
N ILE A 246 2.30 -10.87 -13.62
CA ILE A 246 3.14 -9.66 -13.55
C ILE A 246 4.61 -10.00 -13.80
N VAL A 247 5.12 -11.04 -13.15
CA VAL A 247 6.51 -11.50 -13.35
C VAL A 247 6.75 -11.95 -14.79
N ALA A 248 5.81 -12.68 -15.39
CA ALA A 248 5.90 -13.18 -16.76
C ALA A 248 5.90 -12.04 -17.79
N THR A 249 5.00 -11.05 -17.63
CA THR A 249 4.95 -9.88 -18.54
C THR A 249 6.23 -9.06 -18.47
N LEU A 250 6.79 -8.86 -17.27
CA LEU A 250 8.06 -8.14 -17.10
C LEU A 250 9.25 -8.89 -17.69
N THR A 251 9.40 -10.18 -17.38
CA THR A 251 10.52 -10.99 -17.88
C THR A 251 10.44 -11.25 -19.38
N GLY A 252 9.23 -11.35 -19.94
CA GLY A 252 9.00 -11.51 -21.38
C GLY A 252 9.29 -10.24 -22.18
N ALA A 253 9.06 -9.05 -21.62
CA ALA A 253 9.24 -7.78 -22.32
C ALA A 253 10.61 -7.13 -22.08
N VAL A 254 11.27 -7.41 -20.94
CA VAL A 254 12.47 -6.71 -20.50
C VAL A 254 13.58 -7.71 -20.16
N PRO A 255 14.49 -8.01 -21.11
CA PRO A 255 15.55 -9.01 -20.95
C PRO A 255 16.53 -8.73 -19.80
N GLU A 256 16.62 -7.49 -19.32
CA GLU A 256 17.48 -7.07 -18.21
C GLU A 256 16.89 -7.42 -16.83
N VAL A 257 15.59 -7.70 -16.74
CA VAL A 257 14.93 -8.06 -15.49
C VAL A 257 15.47 -9.39 -14.96
N ARG A 258 15.73 -9.43 -13.65
CA ARG A 258 16.12 -10.65 -12.93
C ARG A 258 15.17 -10.87 -11.77
N ILE A 259 14.89 -12.14 -11.47
CA ILE A 259 13.97 -12.52 -10.40
C ILE A 259 14.73 -13.32 -9.36
N ASP A 260 14.62 -12.92 -8.10
CA ASP A 260 15.00 -13.68 -6.92
C ASP A 260 13.75 -13.97 -6.11
N VAL A 261 13.58 -15.17 -5.57
CA VAL A 261 12.33 -15.53 -4.86
C VAL A 261 12.64 -15.77 -3.39
N LEU A 262 12.01 -14.97 -2.53
CA LEU A 262 11.99 -15.23 -1.09
C LEU A 262 10.91 -16.26 -0.81
N ARG A 263 11.35 -17.52 -0.73
CA ARG A 263 10.49 -18.63 -0.34
C ARG A 263 10.03 -18.47 1.09
N ASP A 264 8.78 -18.85 1.35
CA ASP A 264 8.18 -18.84 2.69
C ASP A 264 8.27 -17.44 3.35
N PHE A 265 8.22 -16.37 2.55
CA PHE A 265 8.25 -15.00 3.05
C PHE A 265 7.12 -14.74 4.05
N SER A 266 5.96 -15.29 3.74
CA SER A 266 4.88 -15.51 4.69
C SER A 266 4.49 -16.99 4.64
N THR A 267 3.83 -17.47 5.69
CA THR A 267 3.15 -18.76 5.61
C THR A 267 2.08 -18.68 4.53
N GLY A 268 2.00 -19.63 3.60
CA GLY A 268 0.86 -19.73 2.69
C GLY A 268 -0.47 -19.75 3.46
N TYR A 269 -1.48 -19.05 2.96
CA TYR A 269 -2.74 -18.87 3.67
C TYR A 269 -3.95 -18.78 2.76
N HIS A 270 -5.10 -19.08 3.36
CA HIS A 270 -6.42 -18.86 2.80
C HIS A 270 -7.17 -17.87 3.70
N SER A 271 -7.56 -16.72 3.17
CA SER A 271 -8.16 -15.64 3.95
C SER A 271 -9.23 -14.89 3.15
N ARG A 272 -9.69 -13.75 3.70
CA ARG A 272 -10.48 -12.76 2.97
C ARG A 272 -9.84 -11.38 3.12
N ASN A 273 -9.98 -10.52 2.11
CA ASN A 273 -9.66 -9.10 2.27
C ASN A 273 -10.82 -8.29 2.86
N GLY A 274 -10.60 -7.00 3.09
CA GLY A 274 -11.60 -6.08 3.62
C GLY A 274 -12.84 -5.90 2.74
N GLY A 275 -12.77 -6.24 1.44
CA GLY A 275 -13.92 -6.30 0.54
C GLY A 275 -14.76 -7.57 0.69
N GLY A 276 -14.25 -8.56 1.41
CA GLY A 276 -14.87 -9.87 1.63
C GLY A 276 -14.50 -10.92 0.58
N ASP A 277 -13.57 -10.63 -0.33
CA ASP A 277 -13.14 -11.55 -1.37
C ASP A 277 -12.13 -12.54 -0.83
N THR A 278 -12.25 -13.80 -1.26
CA THR A 278 -11.35 -14.89 -0.85
C THR A 278 -9.97 -14.64 -1.40
N ILE A 279 -8.94 -15.00 -0.64
CA ILE A 279 -7.54 -14.94 -1.07
C ILE A 279 -6.87 -16.26 -0.77
N ARG A 280 -6.10 -16.76 -1.72
CA ARG A 280 -5.17 -17.88 -1.60
C ARG A 280 -3.80 -17.44 -2.10
N THR A 281 -2.78 -17.74 -1.30
CA THR A 281 -1.37 -17.53 -1.68
C THR A 281 -0.48 -18.61 -1.08
N ASP A 282 0.57 -19.01 -1.80
CA ASP A 282 1.66 -19.87 -1.33
C ASP A 282 2.55 -19.19 -0.29
N GLY A 283 2.54 -17.85 -0.24
CA GLY A 283 3.29 -17.04 0.71
C GLY A 283 4.70 -16.63 0.24
N ASP A 284 5.10 -17.00 -0.98
CA ASP A 284 6.37 -16.62 -1.59
C ASP A 284 6.35 -15.15 -2.06
N LEU A 285 7.52 -14.50 -1.99
CA LEU A 285 7.70 -13.12 -2.44
C LEU A 285 8.80 -13.03 -3.52
N PRO A 286 8.44 -13.04 -4.81
CA PRO A 286 9.34 -12.71 -5.90
C PRO A 286 9.81 -11.26 -5.78
N VAL A 287 11.12 -11.08 -5.82
CA VAL A 287 11.80 -9.79 -5.91
C VAL A 287 12.29 -9.59 -7.33
N VAL A 288 11.70 -8.60 -7.99
CA VAL A 288 12.01 -8.22 -9.36
C VAL A 288 13.12 -7.16 -9.34
N ASN A 289 14.31 -7.54 -9.80
CA ASN A 289 15.40 -6.58 -9.96
C ASN A 289 15.29 -5.88 -11.32
N VAL A 290 15.05 -4.57 -11.26
CA VAL A 290 14.96 -3.67 -12.42
C VAL A 290 16.15 -2.72 -12.51
N THR A 291 17.20 -2.92 -11.72
CA THR A 291 18.34 -2.00 -11.62
C THR A 291 19.09 -1.84 -12.96
N ALA A 292 19.14 -2.91 -13.76
CA ALA A 292 19.77 -2.91 -15.07
C ALA A 292 18.88 -2.32 -16.18
N VAL A 293 17.60 -2.05 -15.91
CA VAL A 293 16.66 -1.48 -16.89
C VAL A 293 17.00 0.00 -17.10
N PRO A 294 17.22 0.46 -18.34
CA PRO A 294 17.51 1.87 -18.63
C PRO A 294 16.30 2.78 -18.36
N GLY A 295 16.13 3.23 -17.12
CA GLY A 295 15.19 4.27 -16.74
C GLY A 295 15.98 5.45 -16.24
N ALA A 296 16.15 6.48 -17.08
CA ALA A 296 16.85 7.75 -16.83
C ALA A 296 17.73 7.78 -15.56
N ARG A 297 19.05 7.66 -15.73
CA ARG A 297 20.03 7.96 -14.66
C ARG A 297 19.70 9.35 -14.11
N VAL A 298 19.01 9.42 -12.97
CA VAL A 298 18.91 10.67 -12.22
C VAL A 298 20.33 10.93 -11.76
N GLY A 299 20.93 11.99 -12.33
CA GLY A 299 22.27 12.40 -11.97
C GLY A 299 22.36 12.58 -10.47
N SER A 300 23.25 11.81 -9.83
CA SER A 300 23.82 12.23 -8.55
C SER A 300 24.34 13.66 -8.74
N PRO A 301 23.97 14.62 -7.88
CA PRO A 301 24.71 15.87 -7.82
C PRO A 301 26.08 15.53 -7.22
N ARG A 302 27.03 15.21 -8.10
CA ARG A 302 28.45 15.31 -7.79
C ARG A 302 28.82 16.79 -7.77
N GLU A 303 29.29 17.23 -6.60
CA GLU A 303 30.43 18.13 -6.42
C GLU A 303 30.56 19.28 -7.43
N ALA A 304 30.11 20.48 -7.05
CA ALA A 304 30.59 21.72 -7.66
C ALA A 304 30.40 22.94 -6.72
N CYS A 305 31.41 23.17 -5.88
CA CYS A 305 31.99 24.46 -5.40
C CYS A 305 32.81 24.11 -4.15
N GLN A 306 34.14 24.04 -4.19
CA GLN A 306 35.07 25.16 -4.32
C GLN A 306 34.64 26.39 -3.52
#